data_AF-A0A7W8QRZ8-F1
#
_entry.id   AF-A0A7W8QRZ8-F1
#
_cell.length_a   1.000
_cell.length_b   1.000
_cell.length_c   1.000
_cell.angle_alpha   90.00
_cell.angle_beta   90.00
_cell.angle_gamma   90.00
#
_symmetry.space_group_name_H-M   'P 1'
#
loop_
_entity.id
_entity.type
_entity.pdbx_description
1 polymer ?
#
loop_
_entity_poly.entity_id
_entity_poly.type
_entity_poly.pdbx_seq_one_letter_code
_entity_poly.pdbx_strand_id
1 'polypeptide(L)'
;MEHETTQVMSRTGEFSTTLGWEASTRNRLAAAIDRFSGPLADLVERDANDGDTRLLVTDFLSYGLNFSKYEELTTEYRTSGDSIDYALRLDGKLFAPIEVKRVGQTLDARNLQQARRLALDEGAEWLILTNGRVWQVYHLRPDPDGGNPSTVRIIDVDLMAEGQEALVGNVDALFHITHEAIEHGRLDDLRKWREAVEPGPLAEVLQSEPVVRALRHELRRITGHAGHIGDDGEILRTLAEQIIGRRGAPS
;
A
#
# COMPACT_ATOMS: atom_id res chain seq x y z
N MET A 1 -50.20 47.97 25.54
CA MET A 1 -49.51 46.86 24.85
C MET A 1 -48.52 47.51 23.90
N GLU A 2 -47.46 48.12 24.40
CA GLU A 2 -46.18 47.51 24.85
C GLU A 2 -45.23 47.12 23.69
N HIS A 3 -44.13 47.88 23.65
CA HIS A 3 -42.73 47.57 23.28
C HIS A 3 -42.32 47.20 21.85
N GLU A 4 -41.71 48.21 21.22
CA GLU A 4 -40.50 48.19 20.38
C GLU A 4 -39.37 47.32 20.98
N THR A 5 -38.64 46.52 20.18
CA THR A 5 -37.19 46.25 20.38
C THR A 5 -36.52 45.70 19.10
N THR A 6 -35.37 46.31 18.83
CA THR A 6 -34.35 46.15 17.78
C THR A 6 -33.47 44.88 17.93
N GLN A 7 -32.90 44.44 16.79
CA GLN A 7 -31.70 43.58 16.62
C GLN A 7 -31.80 42.12 17.12
N VAL A 8 -31.14 41.13 16.50
CA VAL A 8 -29.68 41.01 16.36
C VAL A 8 -29.33 40.16 15.13
N MET A 9 -28.44 40.69 14.27
CA MET A 9 -27.60 39.86 13.41
C MET A 9 -26.75 38.95 14.30
N SER A 10 -26.94 37.63 14.26
CA SER A 10 -25.93 36.70 14.75
C SER A 10 -25.22 36.07 13.55
N ARG A 11 -24.02 36.58 13.29
CA ARG A 11 -22.93 35.77 12.75
C ARG A 11 -22.78 34.55 13.64
N THR A 12 -22.90 33.37 13.06
CA THR A 12 -22.12 32.23 13.55
C THR A 12 -21.55 31.55 12.32
N GLY A 13 -20.32 31.94 11.98
CA GLY A 13 -19.48 31.13 11.13
C GLY A 13 -19.12 29.88 11.91
N GLU A 14 -19.73 28.76 11.57
CA GLU A 14 -19.17 27.45 11.88
C GLU A 14 -18.22 27.07 10.73
N PHE A 15 -17.02 27.64 10.75
CA PHE A 15 -15.89 26.99 10.11
C PHE A 15 -15.45 25.86 11.03
N SER A 16 -16.00 24.67 10.83
CA SER A 16 -15.40 23.43 11.32
C SER A 16 -15.86 22.25 10.47
N THR A 17 -15.38 22.18 9.23
CA THR A 17 -15.22 20.88 8.58
C THR A 17 -13.86 20.35 9.01
N THR A 18 -13.76 19.78 10.21
CA THR A 18 -12.59 18.98 10.55
C THR A 18 -12.60 17.82 9.56
N LEU A 19 -11.71 17.87 8.57
CA LEU A 19 -11.51 16.77 7.62
C LEU A 19 -11.27 15.50 8.43
N GLY A 20 -11.90 14.39 8.04
CA GLY A 20 -11.58 13.08 8.63
C GLY A 20 -10.08 12.81 8.51
N TRP A 21 -9.51 12.07 9.46
CA TRP A 21 -8.07 11.83 9.54
C TRP A 21 -7.49 11.34 8.21
N GLU A 22 -8.19 10.44 7.50
CA GLU A 22 -7.75 9.97 6.18
C GLU A 22 -7.59 11.10 5.16
N ALA A 23 -8.54 12.02 5.11
CA ALA A 23 -8.50 13.15 4.20
C ALA A 23 -7.39 14.13 4.58
N SER A 24 -7.17 14.36 5.88
CA SER A 24 -6.03 15.15 6.38
C SER A 24 -4.69 14.52 5.99
N THR A 25 -4.52 13.22 6.22
CA THR A 25 -3.32 12.45 5.87
C THR A 25 -3.06 12.46 4.36
N ARG A 26 -4.09 12.23 3.54
CA ARG A 26 -3.98 12.29 2.06
C ARG A 26 -3.61 13.68 1.55
N ASN A 27 -4.18 14.74 2.14
CA ASN A 27 -3.82 16.11 1.79
C ASN A 27 -2.36 16.44 2.14
N ARG A 28 -1.87 16.01 3.32
CA ARG A 28 -0.47 16.15 3.72
C ARG A 28 0.47 15.41 2.77
N LEU A 29 0.11 14.18 2.40
CA LEU A 29 0.89 13.36 1.48
C LEU A 29 0.94 13.97 0.08
N ALA A 30 -0.18 14.47 -0.45
CA ALA A 30 -0.21 15.17 -1.72
C ALA A 30 0.68 16.43 -1.71
N ALA A 31 0.60 17.23 -0.63
CA ALA A 31 1.46 18.40 -0.44
C ALA A 31 2.96 18.02 -0.32
N ALA A 32 3.27 16.87 0.28
CA ALA A 32 4.64 16.36 0.36
C ALA A 32 5.16 15.95 -1.02
N ILE A 33 4.39 15.21 -1.81
CA ILE A 33 4.77 14.81 -3.17
C ILE A 33 5.04 16.06 -4.02
N ASP A 34 4.18 17.07 -3.95
CA ASP A 34 4.38 18.35 -4.63
C ASP A 34 5.65 19.06 -4.16
N ARG A 35 5.82 19.20 -2.84
CA ARG A 35 6.99 19.86 -2.21
C ARG A 35 8.32 19.21 -2.61
N PHE A 36 8.37 17.89 -2.69
CA PHE A 36 9.60 17.15 -2.97
C PHE A 36 9.83 16.87 -4.46
N SER A 37 8.89 17.23 -5.34
CA SER A 37 9.00 17.02 -6.80
C SER A 37 10.23 17.71 -7.40
N GLY A 38 10.44 19.00 -7.12
CA GLY A 38 11.61 19.76 -7.58
C GLY A 38 12.93 19.21 -7.06
N PRO A 39 13.12 19.07 -5.73
CA PRO A 39 14.31 18.44 -5.18
C PRO A 39 14.60 17.03 -5.73
N LEU A 40 13.57 16.21 -5.94
CA LEU A 40 13.73 14.89 -6.55
C LEU A 40 14.20 14.98 -8.00
N ALA A 41 13.62 15.88 -8.79
CA ALA A 41 14.03 16.13 -10.17
C ALA A 41 15.52 16.54 -10.23
N ASP A 42 15.96 17.43 -9.34
CA ASP A 42 17.37 17.85 -9.26
C ASP A 42 18.31 16.68 -8.92
N LEU A 43 17.90 15.79 -8.00
CA LEU A 43 18.67 14.57 -7.69
C LEU A 43 18.80 13.68 -8.93
N VAL A 44 17.70 13.49 -9.66
CA VAL A 44 17.65 12.66 -10.87
C VAL A 44 18.53 13.25 -11.97
N GLU A 45 18.44 14.56 -12.22
CA GLU A 45 19.23 15.25 -13.25
C GLU A 45 20.73 15.08 -13.02
N ARG A 46 21.18 15.18 -11.77
CA ARG A 46 22.61 15.03 -11.41
C ARG A 46 23.03 13.60 -11.08
N ASP A 47 22.13 12.62 -11.21
CA ASP A 47 22.33 11.21 -10.86
C ASP A 47 22.96 11.05 -9.46
N ALA A 48 22.33 11.68 -8.47
CA ALA A 48 22.82 11.78 -7.10
C ALA A 48 23.13 10.42 -6.46
N ASN A 49 24.17 10.36 -5.62
CA ASN A 49 24.55 9.16 -4.88
C ASN A 49 23.50 8.78 -3.80
N ASP A 50 23.65 7.60 -3.21
CA ASP A 50 22.81 7.08 -2.13
C ASP A 50 22.76 8.02 -0.91
N GLY A 51 23.87 8.66 -0.56
CA GLY A 51 23.94 9.64 0.53
C GLY A 51 23.02 10.84 0.34
N ASP A 52 23.05 11.44 -0.84
CA ASP A 52 22.18 12.56 -1.18
C ASP A 52 20.72 12.12 -1.30
N THR A 53 20.45 10.95 -1.90
CA THR A 53 19.10 10.38 -1.98
C THR A 53 18.51 10.13 -0.59
N ARG A 54 19.33 9.65 0.36
CA ARG A 54 18.92 9.41 1.74
C ARG A 54 18.42 10.66 2.45
N LEU A 55 18.98 11.83 2.16
CA LEU A 55 18.52 13.09 2.76
C LEU A 55 17.07 13.39 2.36
N LEU A 56 16.76 13.31 1.06
CA LEU A 56 15.40 13.50 0.55
C LEU A 56 14.44 12.45 1.09
N VAL A 57 14.85 11.18 1.11
CA VAL A 57 14.03 10.08 1.65
C VAL A 57 13.71 10.32 3.12
N THR A 58 14.67 10.76 3.94
CA THR A 58 14.45 11.03 5.38
C THR A 58 13.45 12.16 5.59
N ASP A 59 13.54 13.22 4.77
CA ASP A 59 12.60 14.33 4.82
C ASP A 59 11.20 13.90 4.36
N PHE A 60 11.09 13.02 3.36
CA PHE A 60 9.82 12.47 2.91
C PHE A 60 9.19 11.54 3.95
N LEU A 61 9.96 10.64 4.56
CA LEU A 61 9.50 9.76 5.65
C LEU A 61 8.93 10.59 6.80
N SER A 62 9.60 11.69 7.16
CA SER A 62 9.14 12.52 8.27
C SER A 62 7.98 13.44 7.91
N TYR A 63 8.09 14.24 6.84
CA TYR A 63 7.06 15.21 6.47
C TYR A 63 5.86 14.56 5.77
N GLY A 64 6.14 13.70 4.79
CA GLY A 64 5.14 13.06 3.93
C GLY A 64 4.48 11.86 4.58
N LEU A 65 5.23 11.03 5.32
CA LEU A 65 4.68 9.84 5.98
C LEU A 65 4.43 10.00 7.49
N ASN A 66 4.80 11.16 8.07
CA ASN A 66 4.58 11.54 9.48
C ASN A 66 5.42 10.81 10.51
N PHE A 67 6.54 10.19 10.11
CA PHE A 67 7.37 9.50 11.07
C PHE A 67 8.26 10.45 11.87
N SER A 68 8.34 10.24 13.17
CA SER A 68 9.24 10.95 14.07
C SER A 68 10.70 10.59 13.77
N LYS A 69 11.50 11.59 13.37
CA LYS A 69 12.95 11.40 13.14
C LYS A 69 13.72 10.98 14.40
N TYR A 70 13.15 11.21 15.58
CA TYR A 70 13.83 10.99 16.86
C TYR A 70 13.36 9.73 17.56
N GLU A 71 12.13 9.29 17.31
CA GLU A 71 11.52 8.16 18.03
C GLU A 71 11.34 6.94 17.13
N GLU A 72 11.01 7.13 15.85
CA GLU A 72 10.57 6.06 14.95
C GLU A 72 11.57 5.76 13.84
N LEU A 73 12.37 6.74 13.41
CA LEU A 73 13.45 6.51 12.45
C LEU A 73 14.78 6.30 13.19
N THR A 74 15.48 5.22 12.85
CA THR A 74 16.79 4.88 13.44
C THR A 74 17.80 4.47 12.37
N THR A 75 19.07 4.77 12.64
CA THR A 75 20.23 4.37 11.82
C THR A 75 21.12 3.35 12.54
N GLU A 76 20.69 2.78 13.67
CA GLU A 76 21.54 1.93 14.51
C GLU A 76 22.01 0.64 13.80
N TYR A 77 21.27 0.18 12.79
CA TYR A 77 21.60 -1.00 12.00
C TYR A 77 22.62 -0.71 10.89
N ARG A 78 23.14 0.52 10.82
CA ARG A 78 24.28 0.86 9.96
C ARG A 78 25.57 0.34 10.60
N THR A 79 26.04 -0.81 10.12
CA THR A 79 27.35 -1.39 10.50
C THR A 79 28.37 -1.33 9.36
N SER A 80 29.65 -1.56 9.66
CA SER A 80 30.72 -1.62 8.66
C SER A 80 30.54 -2.87 7.77
N GLY A 81 29.95 -2.73 6.59
CA GLY A 81 29.72 -3.82 5.63
C GLY A 81 28.27 -3.86 5.15
N ASP A 82 27.51 -4.85 5.62
CA ASP A 82 26.10 -5.05 5.31
C ASP A 82 25.22 -4.16 6.20
N SER A 83 25.04 -2.91 5.80
CA SER A 83 24.42 -1.85 6.60
C SER A 83 23.05 -1.49 6.03
N ILE A 84 22.00 -1.58 6.85
CA ILE A 84 20.68 -1.04 6.50
C ILE A 84 20.68 0.47 6.70
N ASP A 85 20.18 1.22 5.72
CA ASP A 85 20.24 2.67 5.77
C ASP A 85 19.40 3.29 6.90
N TYR A 86 18.15 2.84 7.02
CA TYR A 86 17.23 3.22 8.10
C TYR A 86 16.38 2.04 8.54
N ALA A 87 15.87 2.09 9.75
CA ALA A 87 14.77 1.24 10.19
C ALA A 87 13.63 2.12 10.71
N LEU A 88 12.41 1.70 10.41
CA LEU A 88 11.22 2.21 11.05
C LEU A 88 10.90 1.37 12.28
N ARG A 89 10.76 2.04 13.43
CA ARG A 89 10.33 1.45 14.68
C ARG A 89 8.97 1.98 15.08
N LEU A 90 8.08 1.08 15.48
CA LEU A 90 6.80 1.40 16.08
C LEU A 90 6.72 0.68 17.42
N ASP A 91 6.30 1.38 18.48
CA ASP A 91 6.28 0.87 19.86
C ASP A 91 7.62 0.23 20.30
N GLY A 92 8.74 0.82 19.86
CA GLY A 92 10.09 0.35 20.18
C GLY A 92 10.51 -0.95 19.49
N LYS A 93 9.70 -1.50 18.57
CA LYS A 93 10.01 -2.71 17.79
C LYS A 93 10.30 -2.36 16.35
N LEU A 94 11.15 -3.15 15.69
CA LEU A 94 11.36 -3.02 14.24
C LEU A 94 10.04 -3.30 13.51
N PHE A 95 9.55 -2.31 12.77
CA PHE A 95 8.41 -2.46 11.87
C PHE A 95 8.86 -2.80 10.46
N ALA A 96 9.80 -2.01 9.90
CA ALA A 96 10.34 -2.23 8.58
C ALA A 96 11.77 -1.68 8.44
N PRO A 97 12.77 -2.49 8.04
CA PRO A 97 14.01 -1.95 7.51
C PRO A 97 13.77 -1.28 6.16
N ILE A 98 14.51 -0.19 5.94
CA ILE A 98 14.41 0.67 4.76
C ILE A 98 15.77 0.73 4.09
N GLU A 99 15.82 0.28 2.86
CA GLU A 99 17.01 0.32 2.01
C GLU A 99 16.89 1.47 1.00
N VAL A 100 17.90 2.35 0.95
CA VAL A 100 17.92 3.50 0.04
C VAL A 100 19.01 3.33 -1.00
N LYS A 101 18.62 3.34 -2.27
CA LYS A 101 19.54 3.23 -3.40
C LYS A 101 19.79 4.59 -4.06
N ARG A 102 20.84 4.64 -4.87
CA ARG A 102 21.15 5.76 -5.77
C ARG A 102 19.91 6.11 -6.60
N VAL A 103 19.60 7.39 -6.77
CA VAL A 103 18.37 7.85 -7.44
C VAL A 103 18.17 7.27 -8.86
N GLY A 104 19.23 7.11 -9.65
CA GLY A 104 19.18 6.52 -10.98
C GLY A 104 19.17 4.99 -11.02
N GLN A 105 19.31 4.31 -9.89
CA GLN A 105 19.37 2.85 -9.84
C GLN A 105 17.99 2.23 -10.03
N THR A 106 17.86 1.29 -10.97
CA THR A 106 16.68 0.41 -11.05
C THR A 106 16.64 -0.52 -9.84
N LEU A 107 15.49 -0.51 -9.15
CA LEU A 107 15.28 -1.31 -7.95
C LEU A 107 14.96 -2.76 -8.32
N ASP A 108 15.61 -3.71 -7.64
CA ASP A 108 15.32 -5.14 -7.79
C ASP A 108 15.29 -5.87 -6.43
N ALA A 109 14.73 -7.08 -6.43
CA ALA A 109 14.61 -7.88 -5.21
C ALA A 109 15.96 -8.30 -4.59
N ARG A 110 17.07 -8.26 -5.34
CA ARG A 110 18.41 -8.54 -4.80
C ARG A 110 18.87 -7.40 -3.89
N ASN A 111 18.35 -6.19 -4.09
CA ASN A 111 18.60 -5.06 -3.21
C ASN A 111 18.01 -5.26 -1.79
N LEU A 112 17.09 -6.20 -1.59
CA LEU A 112 16.44 -6.46 -0.31
C LEU A 112 17.17 -7.48 0.58
N GLN A 113 18.26 -8.12 0.12
CA GLN A 113 18.84 -9.26 0.84
C GLN A 113 19.21 -8.93 2.29
N GLN A 114 19.85 -7.78 2.51
CA GLN A 114 20.21 -7.32 3.86
C GLN A 114 18.97 -6.97 4.68
N ALA A 115 18.03 -6.20 4.10
CA ALA A 115 16.80 -5.77 4.78
C ALA A 115 15.96 -6.98 5.20
N ARG A 116 15.85 -7.97 4.30
CA ARG A 116 15.18 -9.24 4.55
C ARG A 116 15.81 -10.01 5.71
N ARG A 117 17.15 -10.09 5.77
CA ARG A 117 17.84 -10.76 6.87
C ARG A 117 17.53 -10.09 8.21
N LEU A 118 17.67 -8.75 8.27
CA LEU A 118 17.38 -8.01 9.49
C LEU A 118 15.92 -8.19 9.93
N ALA A 119 14.98 -8.12 8.99
CA ALA A 119 13.57 -8.32 9.30
C ALA A 119 13.30 -9.73 9.87
N LEU A 120 13.91 -10.78 9.30
CA LEU A 120 13.79 -12.14 9.84
C LEU A 120 14.43 -12.27 11.23
N ASP A 121 15.60 -11.67 11.44
CA ASP A 121 16.32 -11.74 12.72
C ASP A 121 15.56 -11.02 13.85
N GLU A 122 14.86 -9.93 13.54
CA GLU A 122 14.11 -9.09 14.51
C GLU A 122 12.60 -9.37 14.53
N GLY A 123 12.10 -10.28 13.67
CA GLY A 123 10.69 -10.63 13.58
C GLY A 123 9.78 -9.56 12.95
N ALA A 124 10.34 -8.69 12.09
CA ALA A 124 9.57 -7.74 11.30
C ALA A 124 9.03 -8.40 10.01
N GLU A 125 7.83 -8.01 9.59
CA GLU A 125 7.15 -8.60 8.43
C GLU A 125 7.22 -7.72 7.18
N TRP A 126 7.61 -6.45 7.31
CA TRP A 126 7.59 -5.46 6.23
C TRP A 126 9.00 -5.04 5.84
N LEU A 127 9.21 -4.72 4.56
CA LEU A 127 10.45 -4.17 4.02
C LEU A 127 10.13 -2.98 3.12
N ILE A 128 10.97 -1.94 3.14
CA ILE A 128 10.86 -0.80 2.23
C ILE A 128 12.15 -0.69 1.40
N LEU A 129 12.01 -0.57 0.09
CA LEU A 129 13.10 -0.29 -0.84
C LEU A 129 12.76 0.93 -1.66
N THR A 130 13.64 1.92 -1.68
CA THR A 130 13.43 3.14 -2.45
C THR A 130 14.72 3.71 -3.02
N ASN A 131 14.61 4.47 -4.09
CA ASN A 131 15.66 5.36 -4.59
C ASN A 131 15.20 6.84 -4.56
N GLY A 132 14.23 7.17 -3.70
CA GLY A 132 13.57 8.48 -3.63
C GLY A 132 12.50 8.67 -4.69
N ARG A 133 12.74 8.23 -5.94
CA ARG A 133 11.77 8.26 -7.04
C ARG A 133 10.75 7.14 -6.94
N VAL A 134 11.24 5.90 -6.93
CA VAL A 134 10.43 4.70 -6.83
C VAL A 134 10.37 4.26 -5.38
N TRP A 135 9.17 3.94 -4.90
CA TRP A 135 8.95 3.40 -3.55
C TRP A 135 8.27 2.05 -3.64
N GLN A 136 8.94 1.04 -3.08
CA GLN A 136 8.45 -0.33 -3.07
C GLN A 136 8.32 -0.81 -1.63
N VAL A 137 7.15 -1.35 -1.29
CA VAL A 137 6.90 -1.97 0.02
C VAL A 137 6.59 -3.43 -0.18
N TYR A 138 7.27 -4.27 0.59
CA TYR A 138 7.19 -5.71 0.51
C TYR A 138 6.75 -6.29 1.85
N HIS A 139 6.04 -7.41 1.78
CA HIS A 139 5.68 -8.23 2.91
C HIS A 139 6.45 -9.56 2.86
N LEU A 140 6.94 -10.03 3.99
CA LEU A 140 7.51 -11.36 4.18
C LEU A 140 6.37 -12.36 4.43
N ARG A 141 5.83 -12.92 3.34
CA ARG A 141 4.77 -13.93 3.43
C ARG A 141 5.36 -15.24 3.97
N PRO A 142 4.88 -15.74 5.12
CA PRO A 142 5.30 -17.03 5.64
C PRO A 142 5.06 -18.14 4.63
N ASP A 143 5.96 -19.10 4.60
CA ASP A 143 5.77 -20.31 3.81
C ASP A 143 4.78 -21.24 4.55
N PRO A 144 3.70 -21.71 3.90
CA PRO A 144 2.69 -22.55 4.54
C PRO A 144 3.23 -23.86 5.14
N ASP A 145 4.33 -24.37 4.59
CA ASP A 145 4.97 -25.62 5.01
C ASP A 145 6.11 -25.38 6.01
N GLY A 146 6.26 -24.14 6.52
CA GLY A 146 7.32 -23.75 7.46
C GLY A 146 8.68 -23.54 6.80
N GLY A 147 8.72 -23.38 5.48
CA GLY A 147 9.90 -22.99 4.72
C GLY A 147 10.34 -21.54 4.90
N ASN A 148 11.22 -21.09 4.01
CA ASN A 148 11.77 -19.73 4.04
C ASN A 148 10.72 -18.72 3.52
N PRO A 149 10.38 -17.64 4.26
CA PRO A 149 9.35 -16.70 3.85
C PRO A 149 9.64 -16.08 2.47
N SER A 150 8.59 -15.96 1.65
CA SER A 150 8.67 -15.32 0.34
C SER A 150 8.49 -13.80 0.47
N THR A 151 9.18 -13.04 -0.38
CA THR A 151 9.08 -11.59 -0.40
C THR A 151 8.09 -11.16 -1.48
N VAL A 152 6.96 -10.61 -1.08
CA VAL A 152 5.86 -10.23 -1.98
C VAL A 152 5.72 -8.71 -2.00
N ARG A 153 5.71 -8.12 -3.20
CA ARG A 153 5.56 -6.67 -3.37
C ARG A 153 4.10 -6.26 -3.24
N ILE A 154 3.81 -5.35 -2.32
CA ILE A 154 2.46 -4.85 -2.01
C ILE A 154 2.22 -3.45 -2.62
N ILE A 155 3.24 -2.59 -2.57
CA ILE A 155 3.22 -1.23 -3.14
C ILE A 155 4.40 -1.08 -4.10
N ASP A 156 4.17 -0.42 -5.24
CA ASP A 156 5.18 0.01 -6.22
C ASP A 156 4.69 1.30 -6.87
N VAL A 157 5.32 2.43 -6.54
CA VAL A 157 4.96 3.75 -7.06
C VAL A 157 6.16 4.46 -7.63
N ASP A 158 5.94 5.28 -8.65
CA ASP A 158 6.94 6.18 -9.23
C ASP A 158 6.49 7.63 -9.03
N LEU A 159 7.18 8.36 -8.16
CA LEU A 159 6.85 9.76 -7.85
C LEU A 159 7.12 10.73 -9.00
N MET A 160 7.82 10.31 -10.05
CA MET A 160 8.01 11.10 -11.27
C MET A 160 7.03 10.72 -12.38
N ALA A 161 6.10 9.79 -12.14
CA ALA A 161 5.04 9.51 -13.10
C ALA A 161 4.18 10.78 -13.32
N GLU A 162 4.03 11.17 -14.57
CA GLU A 162 3.36 12.42 -14.94
C GLU A 162 1.83 12.27 -14.98
N GLY A 163 1.12 13.36 -14.66
CA GLY A 163 -0.32 13.47 -14.81
C GLY A 163 -1.13 13.28 -13.52
N GLN A 164 -2.38 13.74 -13.56
CA GLN A 164 -3.26 13.75 -12.39
C GLN A 164 -3.59 12.34 -11.89
N GLU A 165 -3.79 11.38 -12.79
CA GLU A 165 -4.07 9.99 -12.43
C GLU A 165 -2.89 9.35 -11.69
N ALA A 166 -1.66 9.63 -12.14
CA ALA A 166 -0.45 9.16 -11.48
C ALA A 166 -0.31 9.75 -10.07
N LEU A 167 -0.57 11.06 -9.91
CA LEU A 167 -0.56 11.70 -8.59
C LEU A 167 -1.60 11.07 -7.66
N VAL A 168 -2.84 10.89 -8.12
CA VAL A 168 -3.90 10.26 -7.32
C VAL A 168 -3.54 8.83 -6.94
N GLY A 169 -3.02 8.03 -7.88
CA GLY A 169 -2.55 6.68 -7.61
C GLY A 169 -1.40 6.61 -6.63
N ASN A 170 -0.43 7.52 -6.75
CA ASN A 170 0.72 7.63 -5.84
C ASN A 170 0.28 7.99 -4.42
N VAL A 171 -0.62 8.97 -4.27
CA VAL A 171 -1.20 9.33 -2.96
C VAL A 171 -1.98 8.15 -2.38
N ASP A 172 -2.79 7.47 -3.19
CA ASP A 172 -3.59 6.33 -2.70
C ASP A 172 -2.73 5.15 -2.24
N ALA A 173 -1.69 4.81 -2.99
CA ALA A 173 -0.78 3.75 -2.62
C ALA A 173 0.06 4.12 -1.39
N LEU A 174 0.72 5.29 -1.39
CA LEU A 174 1.58 5.72 -0.28
C LEU A 174 0.81 6.05 1.00
N PHE A 175 -0.49 6.37 0.91
CA PHE A 175 -1.34 6.57 2.09
C PHE A 175 -1.21 5.41 3.08
N HIS A 176 -1.15 4.17 2.58
CA HIS A 176 -1.10 2.96 3.40
C HIS A 176 0.17 2.83 4.23
N ILE A 177 1.23 3.56 3.92
CA ILE A 177 2.51 3.52 4.65
C ILE A 177 2.77 4.80 5.46
N THR A 178 1.76 5.67 5.57
CA THR A 178 1.79 6.77 6.55
C THR A 178 1.65 6.21 7.96
N HIS A 179 2.24 6.89 8.95
CA HIS A 179 2.14 6.51 10.35
C HIS A 179 0.69 6.23 10.76
N GLU A 180 -0.21 7.17 10.46
CA GLU A 180 -1.62 7.07 10.82
C GLU A 180 -2.29 5.85 10.20
N ALA A 181 -2.01 5.55 8.93
CA ALA A 181 -2.61 4.41 8.24
C ALA A 181 -2.09 3.07 8.79
N ILE A 182 -0.81 3.00 9.19
CA ILE A 182 -0.24 1.80 9.81
C ILE A 182 -0.87 1.56 11.18
N GLU A 183 -1.00 2.59 12.02
CA GLU A 183 -1.66 2.49 13.33
C GLU A 183 -3.12 1.99 13.22
N HIS A 184 -3.81 2.41 12.15
CA HIS A 184 -5.18 1.97 11.86
C HIS A 184 -5.25 0.64 11.09
N GLY A 185 -4.14 -0.08 10.90
CA GLY A 185 -4.09 -1.39 10.25
C GLY A 185 -4.31 -1.38 8.73
N ARG A 186 -4.27 -0.22 8.08
CA ARG A 186 -4.62 -0.08 6.66
C ARG A 186 -3.61 -0.75 5.72
N LEU A 187 -2.32 -0.79 6.09
CA LEU A 187 -1.32 -1.51 5.30
C LEU A 187 -1.60 -3.01 5.25
N ASP A 188 -2.03 -3.58 6.40
CA ASP A 188 -2.38 -4.98 6.51
C ASP A 188 -3.69 -5.30 5.76
N ASP A 189 -4.68 -4.42 5.84
CA ASP A 189 -5.90 -4.51 5.02
C ASP A 189 -5.58 -4.54 3.52
N LEU A 190 -4.67 -3.67 3.07
CA LEU A 190 -4.22 -3.64 1.67
C LEU A 190 -3.54 -4.95 1.30
N ARG A 191 -2.65 -5.50 2.14
CA ARG A 191 -2.03 -6.81 1.89
C ARG A 191 -3.08 -7.90 1.75
N LYS A 192 -4.00 -8.01 2.72
CA LYS A 192 -5.08 -9.00 2.69
C LYS A 192 -5.92 -8.89 1.41
N TRP A 193 -6.23 -7.66 0.99
CA TRP A 193 -6.93 -7.43 -0.27
C TRP A 193 -6.12 -7.92 -1.48
N ARG A 194 -4.83 -7.57 -1.56
CA ARG A 194 -3.93 -8.03 -2.64
C ARG A 194 -3.84 -9.55 -2.70
N GLU A 195 -3.79 -10.20 -1.55
CA GLU A 195 -3.78 -11.66 -1.42
C GLU A 195 -5.12 -12.27 -1.85
N ALA A 196 -6.25 -11.66 -1.48
CA ALA A 196 -7.58 -12.14 -1.83
C ALA A 196 -7.88 -12.07 -3.34
N VAL A 197 -7.20 -11.19 -4.08
CA VAL A 197 -7.35 -11.07 -5.55
C VAL A 197 -6.31 -11.90 -6.33
N GLU A 198 -5.46 -12.68 -5.66
CA GLU A 198 -4.61 -13.65 -6.33
C GLU A 198 -5.44 -14.77 -6.99
N PRO A 199 -4.91 -15.43 -8.05
CA PRO A 199 -5.69 -16.38 -8.84
C PRO A 199 -6.35 -17.50 -8.03
N GLY A 200 -5.67 -18.04 -7.01
CA GLY A 200 -6.19 -19.11 -6.15
C GLY A 200 -7.40 -18.67 -5.33
N PRO A 201 -7.25 -17.73 -4.39
CA PRO A 201 -8.36 -17.21 -3.58
C PRO A 201 -9.52 -16.67 -4.42
N LEU A 202 -9.23 -15.97 -5.52
CA LEU A 202 -10.28 -15.46 -6.40
C LEU A 202 -11.06 -16.60 -7.09
N ALA A 203 -10.37 -17.67 -7.52
CA ALA A 203 -11.02 -18.85 -8.08
C ALA A 203 -11.90 -19.56 -7.04
N GLU A 204 -11.49 -19.61 -5.77
CA GLU A 204 -12.33 -20.14 -4.69
C GLU A 204 -13.59 -19.30 -4.48
N VAL A 205 -13.46 -17.97 -4.48
CA VAL A 205 -14.62 -17.05 -4.39
C VAL A 205 -15.58 -17.26 -5.56
N LEU A 206 -15.08 -17.40 -6.80
CA LEU A 206 -15.91 -17.65 -7.98
C LEU A 206 -16.69 -18.98 -7.90
N GLN A 207 -16.15 -19.97 -7.19
CA GLN A 207 -16.77 -21.29 -6.99
C GLN A 207 -17.65 -21.36 -5.73
N SER A 208 -17.74 -20.27 -4.96
CA SER A 208 -18.53 -20.22 -3.74
C SER A 208 -20.03 -20.29 -3.99
N GLU A 209 -20.77 -20.85 -3.03
CA GLU A 209 -22.23 -20.99 -3.12
C GLU A 209 -22.95 -19.66 -3.42
N PRO A 210 -22.61 -18.51 -2.81
CA PRO A 210 -23.26 -17.24 -3.15
C PRO A 210 -23.09 -16.83 -4.62
N VAL A 211 -21.90 -17.04 -5.19
CA VAL A 211 -21.61 -16.68 -6.59
C VAL A 211 -22.31 -17.63 -7.55
N VAL A 212 -22.24 -18.94 -7.31
CA VAL A 212 -22.97 -19.95 -8.10
C VAL A 212 -24.47 -19.67 -8.09
N ARG A 213 -25.02 -19.33 -6.92
CA ARG A 213 -26.43 -18.96 -6.77
C ARG A 213 -26.79 -17.69 -7.54
N ALA A 214 -25.92 -16.67 -7.53
CA ALA A 214 -26.11 -15.45 -8.29
C ALA A 214 -26.11 -15.72 -9.80
N LEU A 215 -25.15 -16.51 -10.28
CA LEU A 215 -25.07 -16.94 -11.68
C LEU A 215 -26.33 -17.72 -12.10
N ARG A 216 -26.79 -18.65 -11.26
CA ARG A 216 -28.04 -19.39 -11.51
C ARG A 216 -29.23 -18.46 -11.67
N HIS A 217 -29.40 -17.50 -10.76
CA HIS A 217 -30.51 -16.54 -10.84
C HIS A 217 -30.45 -15.72 -12.14
N GLU A 218 -29.27 -15.26 -12.52
CA GLU A 218 -29.10 -14.46 -13.73
C GLU A 218 -29.34 -15.29 -15.01
N LEU A 219 -28.83 -16.53 -15.07
CA LEU A 219 -29.09 -17.44 -16.18
C LEU A 219 -30.58 -17.74 -16.34
N ARG A 220 -31.31 -17.96 -15.23
CA ARG A 220 -32.77 -18.17 -15.26
C ARG A 220 -33.52 -16.94 -15.76
N ARG A 221 -33.11 -15.75 -15.33
CA ARG A 221 -33.69 -14.48 -15.78
C ARG A 221 -33.52 -14.29 -17.29
N ILE A 222 -32.34 -14.57 -17.82
CA ILE A 222 -32.02 -14.43 -19.25
C ILE A 222 -32.78 -15.45 -20.10
N THR A 223 -32.91 -16.69 -19.61
CA THR A 223 -33.49 -17.80 -20.39
C THR A 223 -34.99 -17.98 -20.20
N GLY A 224 -35.58 -17.37 -19.17
CA GLY A 224 -36.95 -17.68 -18.74
C GLY A 224 -37.09 -19.07 -18.11
N HIS A 225 -35.98 -19.71 -17.75
CA HIS A 225 -35.97 -21.07 -17.24
C HIS A 225 -36.47 -21.15 -15.79
N ALA A 226 -37.46 -22.03 -15.54
CA ALA A 226 -38.07 -22.19 -14.22
C ALA A 226 -37.13 -22.82 -13.16
N GLY A 227 -36.06 -23.48 -13.60
CA GLY A 227 -35.06 -24.10 -12.75
C GLY A 227 -35.18 -25.61 -12.68
N HIS A 228 -34.04 -26.29 -12.58
CA HIS A 228 -33.95 -27.72 -12.38
C HIS A 228 -33.11 -28.06 -11.14
N ILE A 229 -33.36 -29.26 -10.61
CA ILE A 229 -32.54 -29.81 -9.53
C ILE A 229 -31.16 -30.11 -10.13
N GLY A 230 -30.12 -29.56 -9.51
CA GLY A 230 -28.73 -29.75 -9.96
C GLY A 230 -28.13 -28.58 -10.73
N ASP A 231 -28.89 -27.52 -11.03
CA ASP A 231 -28.39 -26.32 -11.72
C ASP A 231 -27.10 -25.76 -11.09
N ASP A 232 -27.07 -25.65 -9.75
CA ASP A 232 -25.89 -25.15 -9.03
C ASP A 232 -24.66 -26.06 -9.25
N GLY A 233 -24.87 -27.38 -9.32
CA GLY A 233 -23.80 -28.36 -9.58
C GLY A 233 -23.31 -28.33 -11.02
N GLU A 234 -24.20 -28.13 -12.00
CA GLU A 234 -23.82 -27.95 -13.41
C GLU A 234 -22.99 -26.68 -13.62
N ILE A 235 -23.44 -25.57 -13.02
CA ILE A 235 -22.74 -24.28 -13.07
C ILE A 235 -21.36 -24.40 -12.40
N LEU A 236 -21.30 -24.96 -11.19
CA LEU A 236 -20.03 -25.14 -10.47
C LEU A 236 -19.06 -26.02 -11.26
N ARG A 237 -19.52 -27.15 -11.80
CA ARG A 237 -18.68 -28.04 -12.62
C ARG A 237 -18.15 -27.31 -13.86
N THR A 238 -19.01 -26.57 -14.55
CA THR A 238 -18.62 -25.79 -15.73
C THR A 238 -17.57 -24.73 -15.37
N LEU A 239 -17.78 -24.00 -14.27
CA LEU A 239 -16.80 -23.03 -13.76
C LEU A 239 -15.47 -23.68 -13.45
N ALA A 240 -15.46 -24.74 -12.65
CA ALA A 240 -14.23 -25.39 -12.20
C ALA A 240 -13.45 -26.06 -13.34
N GLU A 241 -14.14 -26.84 -14.17
CA GLU A 241 -13.49 -27.70 -15.17
C GLU A 241 -13.23 -27.00 -16.51
N GLN A 242 -14.10 -26.07 -16.91
CA GLN A 242 -14.05 -25.51 -18.27
C GLN A 242 -13.65 -24.04 -18.33
N ILE A 243 -13.91 -23.26 -17.28
CA ILE A 243 -13.61 -21.82 -17.24
C ILE A 243 -12.31 -21.56 -16.46
N ILE A 244 -12.24 -22.01 -15.21
CA ILE A 244 -11.09 -21.81 -14.32
C ILE A 244 -9.97 -22.79 -14.69
N GLY A 245 -10.26 -24.09 -14.78
CA GLY A 245 -9.28 -25.15 -15.06
C GLY A 245 -8.58 -25.10 -16.42
N ARG A 246 -9.03 -24.26 -17.37
CA ARG A 246 -8.45 -24.16 -18.73
C ARG A 246 -7.29 -23.18 -18.89
N ARG A 247 -6.91 -22.39 -17.86
CA ARG A 247 -5.78 -21.41 -17.95
C ARG A 247 -4.59 -21.73 -17.02
N GLY A 248 -4.19 -23.00 -16.99
CA GLY A 248 -2.98 -23.47 -16.29
C GLY A 248 -1.83 -23.93 -17.20
N ALA A 249 -1.90 -23.74 -18.52
CA ALA A 249 -0.77 -24.02 -19.42
C ALA A 249 -0.04 -22.71 -19.74
N PRO A 250 1.25 -22.56 -19.38
CA PRO A 250 2.03 -21.41 -19.78
C PRO A 250 2.18 -21.40 -21.31
N SER A 251 2.01 -20.23 -21.92
CA SER A 251 2.54 -19.93 -23.25
C SER A 251 3.98 -19.43 -23.11
#